data_AF-A0A292ZDE4-F1
#
_entry.id   AF-A0A292ZDE4-F1
#
_cell.length_a   1.000
_cell.length_b   1.000
_cell.length_c   1.000
_cell.angle_alpha   90.00
_cell.angle_beta   90.00
_cell.angle_gamma   90.00
#
_symmetry.space_group_name_H-M   'P 1'
#
loop_
_entity.id
_entity.type
_entity.pdbx_description
1 polymer ?
#
loop_
_entity_poly.entity_id
_entity_poly.type
_entity_poly.pdbx_seq_one_letter_code
_entity_poly.pdbx_strand_id
1 'polypeptide(L)' 'MRGWLGALVEARMEARRRGIAAALAAAGVEAQVEGEAVRLSGRGLKARWMGDLALREAVRHSGGGRR' A
#
# COMPACT_ATOMS: atom_id res chain seq x y z
N MET A 1 -18.37 21.96 -8.46
CA MET A 1 -17.16 21.45 -9.17
C MET A 1 -16.11 20.79 -8.26
N ARG A 2 -15.91 21.20 -7.00
CA ARG A 2 -14.87 20.61 -6.11
C ARG A 2 -15.12 19.15 -5.66
N GLY A 3 -16.38 18.70 -5.55
CA GLY A 3 -16.72 17.38 -5.01
C GLY A 3 -16.36 16.19 -5.92
N TRP A 4 -16.45 16.36 -7.24
CA TRP A 4 -16.07 15.32 -8.21
C TRP A 4 -14.57 15.02 -8.20
N LEU A 5 -13.73 16.04 -8.02
CA LEU A 5 -12.28 15.88 -7.93
C LEU A 5 -11.91 15.09 -6.67
N GLY A 6 -12.57 15.38 -5.54
CA GLY A 6 -12.40 14.62 -4.30
C GLY A 6 -12.76 13.14 -4.48
N ALA A 7 -13.92 12.85 -5.10
CA ALA A 7 -14.34 11.48 -5.37
C ALA A 7 -13.37 10.71 -6.29
N LEU A 8 -12.77 11.39 -7.28
CA LEU A 8 -11.75 10.79 -8.16
C LEU A 8 -10.44 10.50 -7.41
N VAL A 9 -10.02 11.40 -6.51
CA VAL A 9 -8.83 11.19 -5.69
C VAL A 9 -9.05 10.02 -4.73
N GLU A 10 -10.21 9.94 -4.08
CA GLU A 10 -10.54 8.82 -3.19
C GLU A 10 -10.58 7.49 -3.94
N ALA A 11 -11.24 7.44 -5.11
CA ALA A 11 -11.25 6.24 -5.94
C ALA A 11 -9.83 5.81 -6.39
N ARG A 12 -8.96 6.78 -6.67
CA ARG A 12 -7.56 6.51 -7.02
C ARG A 12 -6.76 5.99 -5.82
N MET A 13 -6.95 6.57 -4.63
CA MET A 13 -6.29 6.12 -3.41
C MET A 13 -6.76 4.73 -3.00
N GLU A 14 -8.05 4.44 -3.13
CA GLU A 14 -8.64 3.11 -2.94
C GLU A 14 -7.99 2.06 -3.87
N ALA A 15 -7.91 2.36 -5.17
CA ALA A 15 -7.27 1.49 -6.15
C ALA A 15 -5.78 1.26 -5.83
N ARG A 16 -5.10 2.30 -5.35
CA ARG A 16 -3.70 2.23 -4.92
C ARG A 16 -3.53 1.32 -3.70
N ARG A 17 -4.35 1.48 -2.67
CA ARG A 17 -4.33 0.63 -1.46
C ARG A 17 -4.53 -0.84 -1.81
N ARG A 18 -5.47 -1.13 -2.70
CA ARG A 18 -5.70 -2.50 -3.22
C ARG A 18 -4.49 -3.04 -3.99
N GLY A 19 -3.86 -2.20 -4.82
CA GLY A 19 -2.63 -2.57 -5.53
C GLY A 19 -1.47 -2.92 -4.59
N ILE A 20 -1.29 -2.15 -3.52
CA ILE A 20 -0.29 -2.42 -2.48
C ILE A 20 -0.57 -3.76 -1.79
N ALA A 21 -1.82 -3.99 -1.38
CA ALA A 21 -2.21 -5.24 -0.75
C ALA A 21 -1.96 -6.45 -1.65
N ALA A 22 -2.30 -6.35 -2.95
CA ALA A 22 -2.06 -7.41 -3.92
C ALA A 22 -0.56 -7.69 -4.15
N ALA A 23 0.27 -6.64 -4.25
CA ALA A 23 1.72 -6.80 -4.40
C ALA A 23 2.36 -7.48 -3.18
N LEU A 24 1.87 -7.16 -1.98
CA LEU A 24 2.36 -7.74 -0.73
C LEU A 24 1.88 -9.19 -0.56
N ALA A 25 0.64 -9.49 -0.95
CA ALA A 25 0.14 -10.87 -1.02
C ALA A 25 0.98 -11.73 -1.98
N ALA A 26 1.35 -11.19 -3.15
CA ALA A 26 2.25 -11.88 -4.09
C ALA A 26 3.65 -12.11 -3.51
N ALA A 27 4.12 -11.24 -2.60
CA ALA A 27 5.37 -11.41 -1.87
C ALA A 27 5.27 -12.36 -0.65
N GLY A 28 4.09 -12.97 -0.42
CA GLY A 28 3.81 -13.87 0.70
C GLY A 28 3.60 -13.15 2.04
N VAL A 29 3.23 -11.87 1.99
CA VAL A 29 2.86 -11.06 3.17
C VAL A 29 1.35 -10.90 3.18
N GLU A 30 0.69 -11.21 4.29
CA GLU A 30 -0.73 -10.93 4.43
C GLU A 30 -0.93 -9.42 4.53
N ALA A 31 -1.78 -8.86 3.68
CA ALA A 31 -2.06 -7.44 3.63
C ALA A 31 -3.57 -7.20 3.52
N GLN A 32 -4.11 -6.35 4.39
CA GLN A 32 -5.52 -5.94 4.39
C GLN A 32 -5.62 -4.41 4.34
N VAL A 33 -6.58 -3.91 3.56
CA VAL A 33 -6.90 -2.48 3.52
C VAL A 33 -7.86 -2.17 4.66
N GLU A 34 -7.44 -1.34 5.61
CA GLU A 34 -8.24 -0.86 6.74
C GLU A 34 -8.51 0.64 6.55
N GLY A 35 -9.63 0.96 5.89
CA GLY A 35 -10.00 2.35 5.58
C GLY A 35 -8.91 3.04 4.76
N GLU A 36 -8.20 3.98 5.38
CA GLU A 36 -7.13 4.73 4.72
C GLU A 36 -5.75 4.08 4.79
N ALA A 37 -5.59 3.02 5.59
CA ALA A 37 -4.32 2.35 5.81
C ALA A 37 -4.30 0.95 5.16
N VAL A 38 -3.10 0.40 4.98
CA VAL A 38 -2.89 -1.01 4.65
C VAL A 38 -2.20 -1.67 5.83
N ARG A 39 -2.91 -2.55 6.54
CA ARG A 39 -2.36 -3.36 7.64
C ARG A 39 -1.65 -4.57 7.06
N LEU A 40 -0.44 -4.82 7.55
CA LEU A 40 0.38 -5.97 7.16
C LEU A 40 0.49 -6.94 8.33
N SER A 41 0.29 -8.23 8.06
CA SER A 41 0.47 -9.34 8.99
C SER A 41 1.36 -10.42 8.36
N GLY A 42 1.99 -11.22 9.20
CA GLY A 42 2.81 -12.34 8.75
C GLY A 42 3.95 -12.69 9.69
N ARG A 43 4.28 -13.98 9.73
CA ARG A 43 5.40 -14.48 10.55
C ARG A 43 6.72 -13.96 9.97
N GLY A 44 7.56 -13.38 10.82
CA GLY A 44 8.85 -12.81 10.40
C GLY A 44 8.73 -11.50 9.62
N LEU A 45 7.55 -10.88 9.55
CA LEU A 45 7.35 -9.60 8.87
C LEU A 45 8.32 -8.54 9.37
N LYS A 46 8.56 -8.43 10.67
CA LYS A 46 9.52 -7.47 11.24
C LYS A 46 10.96 -7.71 10.72
N ALA A 47 11.39 -8.97 10.65
CA ALA A 47 12.72 -9.32 10.16
C ALA A 47 12.86 -9.05 8.66
N ARG A 48 11.87 -9.45 7.86
CA ARG A 48 11.83 -9.17 6.42
C ARG A 48 11.74 -7.67 6.14
N TRP A 49 10.89 -6.96 6.87
CA TRP A 49 10.80 -5.50 6.80
C TRP A 49 12.11 -4.81 7.15
N MET A 50 12.92 -5.36 8.04
CA MET A 50 14.24 -4.83 8.36
C MET A 50 15.31 -5.19 7.34
N GLY A 51 15.25 -6.41 6.77
CA GLY A 51 16.25 -6.93 5.83
C GLY A 51 15.99 -6.60 4.36
N ASP A 52 14.77 -6.18 4.01
CA ASP A 52 14.35 -5.93 2.63
C ASP A 52 14.13 -4.43 2.39
N LEU A 53 15.16 -3.77 1.89
CA LEU A 53 15.10 -2.35 1.51
C LEU A 53 14.12 -2.12 0.35
N ALA A 54 14.06 -3.07 -0.60
CA ALA A 54 13.16 -2.98 -1.75
C ALA A 54 11.69 -3.02 -1.31
N LEU A 55 11.36 -3.81 -0.29
CA LEU A 55 10.03 -3.82 0.33
C LEU A 55 9.66 -2.45 0.92
N ARG A 56 10.61 -1.79 1.59
CA ARG A 56 10.39 -0.44 2.15
C ARG A 56 10.25 0.63 1.08
N GLU A 57 11.08 0.55 0.04
CA GLU A 57 11.01 1.49 -1.08
C GLU A 57 9.76 1.29 -1.90
N ALA A 58 9.34 0.05 -2.16
CA ALA A 58 8.08 -0.26 -2.81
C ALA A 58 6.91 0.36 -2.04
N VAL A 59 6.88 0.23 -0.71
CA VAL A 59 5.86 0.88 0.11
C VAL A 59 5.96 2.41 0.04
N ARG A 60 7.16 2.99 0.15
CA ARG A 60 7.38 4.45 0.12
C ARG A 60 7.02 5.08 -1.24
N HIS A 61 7.37 4.43 -2.35
CA HIS A 61 7.04 4.85 -3.71
C HIS A 61 5.56 4.57 -4.05
N SER A 62 4.98 3.55 -3.42
CA SER A 62 3.54 3.32 -3.45
C SER A 62 2.74 4.27 -2.54
N GLY A 63 3.38 5.26 -1.88
CA GLY A 63 2.73 6.39 -1.19
C GLY A 63 2.83 7.75 -1.91
N GLY A 64 3.88 7.98 -2.73
CA GLY A 64 4.07 9.25 -3.45
C GLY A 64 3.47 9.23 -4.86
N GLY A 65 2.46 10.04 -5.12
CA GLY A 65 2.17 10.43 -6.49
C GLY A 65 3.23 11.43 -6.95
N ARG A 66 3.90 11.10 -8.06
CA ARG A 66 4.75 11.96 -8.91
C ARG A 66 6.10 12.45 -8.35
N ARG A 67 7.17 12.05 -9.06
CA ARG A 67 8.25 12.97 -9.48
C ARG A 67 7.67 14.12 -10.28
#